data_AF-A0A7V6YYG6-F1
#
_entry.id   AF-A0A7V6YYG6-F1
#
_cell.length_a   1.000
_cell.length_b   1.000
_cell.length_c   1.000
_cell.angle_alpha   90.00
_cell.angle_beta   90.00
_cell.angle_gamma   90.00
#
_symmetry.space_group_name_H-M   'P 1'
#
loop_
_entity.id
_entity.type
_entity.pdbx_description
1 polymer ?
#
loop_
_entity_poly.entity_id
_entity_poly.type
_entity_poly.pdbx_seq_one_letter_code
_entity_poly.pdbx_strand_id
1 'polypeptide(L)'
;MESTDVDGFTFNRSRENGPVDRRLSVLRADSLDGKPVAVAFNYHTHINARLDASPRAISRDLPGEIIDRVEHRHPGVMALFLQGTCGDVMLRPEFASTERSVEPGRAIAKAILEVMEHCRPVEGERIGTTRRTVRLPTRPWTREEISQTGRKRITGSKPGIRATGLMGSPG
;
A
#
# COMPACT_ATOMS: atom_id res chain seq x y z
N MET A 1 0.41 0.27 -20.56
CA MET A 1 0.80 0.29 -19.13
C MET A 1 2.18 0.88 -19.10
N GLU A 2 2.38 1.90 -18.28
CA GLU A 2 3.66 2.58 -18.14
C GLU A 2 4.09 2.55 -16.66
N SER A 3 5.38 2.75 -16.41
CA SER A 3 5.89 2.81 -15.05
C SER A 3 6.95 3.89 -14.87
N THR A 4 7.02 4.43 -13.66
CA THR A 4 8.06 5.35 -13.22
C THR A 4 8.54 4.95 -11.82
N ASP A 5 9.62 5.53 -11.34
CA ASP A 5 10.09 5.32 -9.98
C ASP A 5 9.65 6.47 -9.08
N VAL A 6 9.10 6.14 -7.91
CA VAL A 6 8.80 7.09 -6.85
C VAL A 6 9.60 6.72 -5.62
N ASP A 7 10.52 7.60 -5.25
CA ASP A 7 11.52 7.34 -4.21
C ASP A 7 11.32 8.22 -2.96
N GLY A 8 11.97 7.85 -1.87
CA GLY A 8 12.07 8.64 -0.64
C GLY A 8 11.01 8.30 0.39
N PHE A 9 9.92 7.63 0.01
CA PHE A 9 8.78 7.42 0.91
C PHE A 9 8.76 6.10 1.65
N THR A 10 9.43 5.07 1.15
CA THR A 10 9.33 3.70 1.67
C THR A 10 10.67 3.17 2.16
N PHE A 11 10.62 2.22 3.09
CA PHE A 11 11.78 1.49 3.59
C PHE A 11 11.42 0.05 3.97
N ASN A 12 12.44 -0.82 4.01
CA ASN A 12 12.30 -2.19 4.48
C ASN A 12 12.36 -2.21 6.02
N ARG A 13 11.27 -2.64 6.67
CA ARG A 13 11.13 -2.66 8.14
C ARG A 13 11.74 -3.88 8.81
N SER A 14 12.09 -4.90 8.02
CA SER A 14 12.57 -6.19 8.51
C SER A 14 14.08 -6.36 8.36
N ARG A 15 14.70 -5.59 7.46
CA ARG A 15 16.14 -5.61 7.19
C ARG A 15 16.63 -4.20 6.94
N GLU A 16 17.65 -3.78 7.67
CA GLU A 16 18.35 -2.53 7.39
C GLU A 16 18.92 -2.57 5.97
N ASN A 17 18.72 -1.51 5.18
CA ASN A 17 19.05 -1.45 3.75
C ASN A 17 18.47 -2.62 2.92
N GLY A 18 17.37 -3.22 3.39
CA GLY A 18 16.66 -4.26 2.66
C GLY A 18 16.05 -3.72 1.35
N PRO A 19 15.72 -4.61 0.40
CA PRO A 19 15.19 -4.22 -0.89
C PRO A 19 13.83 -3.53 -0.74
N VAL A 20 13.60 -2.55 -1.61
CA VAL A 20 12.35 -1.81 -1.75
C VAL A 20 12.09 -1.65 -3.25
N ASP A 21 10.92 -2.09 -3.71
CA ASP A 21 10.47 -1.80 -5.07
C ASP A 21 9.94 -0.35 -5.11
N ARG A 22 10.63 0.52 -5.86
CA ARG A 22 10.30 1.94 -6.02
C ARG A 22 9.28 2.20 -7.13
N ARG A 23 8.97 1.17 -7.91
CA ARG A 23 8.20 1.31 -9.13
C ARG A 23 6.75 1.67 -8.80
N LEU A 24 6.26 2.68 -9.47
CA LEU A 24 4.86 3.01 -9.63
C LEU A 24 4.44 2.57 -11.03
N SER A 25 3.50 1.65 -11.13
CA SER A 25 2.93 1.23 -12.41
C SER A 25 1.54 1.82 -12.61
N VAL A 26 1.23 2.28 -13.82
CA VAL A 26 -0.04 2.91 -14.18
C VAL A 26 -0.62 2.24 -15.42
N LEU A 27 -1.89 1.86 -15.31
CA LEU A 27 -2.72 1.36 -16.40
C LEU A 27 -3.94 2.27 -16.52
N ARG A 28 -4.01 2.99 -17.65
CA ARG A 28 -5.15 3.85 -17.98
C ARG A 28 -6.06 3.15 -18.98
N ALA A 29 -7.37 3.30 -18.79
CA ALA A 29 -8.38 2.93 -19.76
C ALA A 29 -9.02 4.20 -20.33
N ASP A 30 -9.11 4.27 -21.65
CA ASP A 30 -9.67 5.40 -22.38
C ASP A 30 -10.97 5.01 -23.07
N SER A 31 -11.86 5.97 -23.26
CA SER A 31 -13.02 5.84 -24.13
C SER A 31 -12.59 5.78 -25.60
N LEU A 32 -13.53 5.46 -26.49
CA LEU A 32 -13.31 5.50 -27.95
C LEU A 32 -12.90 6.90 -28.44
N ASP A 33 -13.30 7.95 -27.73
CA ASP A 33 -12.92 9.34 -28.02
C ASP A 33 -11.55 9.73 -27.42
N GLY A 34 -10.80 8.77 -26.88
CA GLY A 34 -9.47 8.97 -26.29
C GLY A 34 -9.47 9.66 -24.92
N LYS A 35 -10.63 9.77 -24.25
CA LYS A 35 -10.72 10.38 -22.92
C LYS A 35 -10.50 9.33 -21.83
N PRO A 36 -9.67 9.58 -20.81
CA PRO A 36 -9.53 8.67 -19.68
C PRO A 36 -10.88 8.43 -19.00
N VAL A 37 -11.21 7.16 -18.72
CA VAL A 37 -12.41 6.75 -17.97
C VAL A 37 -12.07 5.99 -16.69
N ALA A 38 -10.90 5.35 -16.64
CA ALA A 38 -10.39 4.72 -15.43
C ALA A 38 -8.86 4.72 -15.41
N VAL A 39 -8.28 4.68 -14.22
CA VAL A 39 -6.85 4.50 -14.02
C VAL A 39 -6.60 3.57 -12.84
N ALA A 40 -5.91 2.47 -13.07
CA ALA A 40 -5.38 1.61 -12.03
C ALA A 40 -3.90 1.90 -11.82
N PHE A 41 -3.47 2.02 -10.57
CA PHE A 41 -2.07 2.26 -10.24
C PHE A 41 -1.60 1.29 -9.16
N ASN A 42 -0.39 0.76 -9.33
CA ASN A 42 0.22 -0.18 -8.40
C ASN A 42 1.45 0.43 -7.74
N TYR A 43 1.46 0.41 -6.40
CA TYR A 43 2.58 0.91 -5.60
C TYR A 43 2.85 -0.01 -4.40
N HIS A 44 4.11 -0.07 -3.98
CA HIS A 44 4.66 -1.16 -3.18
C HIS A 44 4.91 -0.70 -1.73
N THR A 45 3.87 -0.72 -0.89
CA THR A 45 3.97 -0.36 0.53
C THR A 45 2.82 -0.92 1.35
N HIS A 46 3.04 -1.16 2.64
CA HIS A 46 1.96 -1.16 3.62
C HIS A 46 1.25 0.19 3.64
N ILE A 47 -0.07 0.15 3.85
CA ILE A 47 -0.91 1.33 4.00
C ILE A 47 -0.86 1.74 5.48
N ASN A 48 0.04 2.67 5.81
CA ASN A 48 0.31 3.07 7.19
C ASN A 48 0.50 4.59 7.37
N ALA A 49 0.04 5.42 6.42
CA ALA A 49 0.27 6.86 6.48
C ALA A 49 -0.52 7.53 7.61
N ARG A 50 -1.68 6.99 8.00
CA ARG A 50 -2.54 7.59 9.02
C ARG A 50 -2.43 6.94 10.40
N LEU A 51 -1.54 5.97 10.56
CA LEU A 51 -1.44 5.16 11.78
C LEU A 51 -1.23 6.03 13.03
N ASP A 52 -0.30 6.99 12.99
CA ASP A 52 -0.02 7.87 14.13
C ASP A 52 -0.74 9.22 14.01
N ALA A 53 -1.04 9.67 12.79
CA ALA A 53 -1.75 10.92 12.52
C ALA A 53 -3.20 10.92 13.05
N SER A 54 -3.92 9.80 12.93
CA SER A 54 -5.34 9.72 13.29
C SER A 54 -5.78 8.29 13.60
N PRO A 55 -5.22 7.66 14.65
CA PRO A 55 -5.39 6.22 14.95
C PRO A 55 -6.83 5.78 15.22
N ARG A 56 -7.75 6.71 15.48
CA ARG A 56 -9.17 6.45 15.77
C ARG A 56 -10.12 6.87 14.66
N ALA A 57 -9.60 7.44 13.57
CA ALA A 57 -10.42 7.89 12.45
C ALA A 57 -10.62 6.76 11.45
N ILE A 58 -11.83 6.67 10.88
CA ILE A 58 -12.05 5.90 9.66
C ILE A 58 -11.40 6.66 8.51
N SER A 59 -10.49 6.01 7.79
CA SER A 59 -9.72 6.64 6.72
C SER A 59 -9.52 5.69 5.55
N ARG A 60 -9.47 6.25 4.34
CA ARG A 60 -8.96 5.58 3.14
C ARG A 60 -7.42 5.64 3.03
N ASP A 61 -6.77 6.21 4.04
CA ASP A 61 -5.30 6.32 4.19
C ASP A 61 -4.64 6.89 2.91
N LEU A 62 -3.40 6.50 2.63
CA LEU A 62 -2.61 6.90 1.47
C LEU A 62 -3.37 6.67 0.14
N PRO A 63 -4.02 5.52 -0.13
CA PRO A 63 -4.78 5.34 -1.37
C PRO A 63 -5.86 6.38 -1.57
N GLY A 64 -6.61 6.74 -0.51
CA GLY A 64 -7.66 7.74 -0.59
C GLY A 64 -7.15 9.11 -1.01
N GLU A 65 -6.05 9.56 -0.41
CA GLU A 65 -5.40 10.84 -0.76
C GLU A 65 -4.98 10.86 -2.24
N ILE A 66 -4.46 9.75 -2.76
CA ILE A 66 -4.03 9.65 -4.16
C ILE A 66 -5.24 9.66 -5.10
N ILE A 67 -6.24 8.83 -4.81
CA ILE A 67 -7.47 8.69 -5.60
C ILE A 67 -8.15 10.06 -5.72
N ASP A 68 -8.36 10.76 -4.61
CA ASP A 68 -9.07 12.04 -4.61
C ASP A 68 -8.36 13.08 -5.50
N ARG A 69 -7.03 13.09 -5.51
CA ARG A 69 -6.23 14.00 -6.34
C ARG A 69 -6.34 13.68 -7.82
N VAL A 70 -6.28 12.40 -8.16
CA VAL A 70 -6.38 11.93 -9.55
C VAL A 70 -7.78 12.20 -10.10
N GLU A 71 -8.83 11.84 -9.35
CA GLU A 71 -10.23 12.05 -9.75
C GLU A 71 -10.61 13.54 -9.77
N HIS A 72 -10.04 14.36 -8.88
CA HIS A 72 -10.20 15.81 -8.94
C HIS A 72 -9.58 16.42 -10.20
N ARG A 73 -8.39 15.94 -10.61
CA ARG A 73 -7.69 16.44 -11.80
C ARG A 73 -8.34 15.96 -13.11
N HIS A 74 -8.99 14.81 -13.08
CA HIS A 74 -9.74 14.23 -14.20
C HIS A 74 -11.17 13.86 -13.76
N PRO A 75 -12.10 14.83 -13.71
CA PRO A 75 -13.47 14.57 -13.30
C PRO A 75 -14.13 13.46 -14.14
N GLY A 76 -14.73 12.47 -13.47
CA GLY A 76 -15.38 11.33 -14.10
C GLY A 76 -14.48 10.12 -14.35
N VAL A 77 -13.17 10.22 -14.09
CA VAL A 77 -12.27 9.06 -14.06
C VAL A 77 -12.46 8.29 -12.76
N MET A 78 -12.50 6.96 -12.83
CA MET A 78 -12.40 6.08 -11.67
C MET A 78 -10.93 5.72 -11.39
N ALA A 79 -10.40 6.08 -10.23
CA ALA A 79 -9.03 5.75 -9.84
C ALA A 79 -8.99 4.52 -8.89
N LEU A 80 -8.15 3.54 -9.19
CA LEU A 80 -8.02 2.29 -8.44
C LEU A 80 -6.59 2.09 -7.94
N PHE A 81 -6.43 1.97 -6.62
CA PHE A 81 -5.17 1.54 -6.04
C PHE A 81 -5.06 0.00 -6.02
N LEU A 82 -3.95 -0.51 -6.53
CA LEU A 82 -3.57 -1.92 -6.47
C LEU A 82 -2.36 -2.07 -5.55
N GLN A 83 -2.48 -2.86 -4.49
CA GLN A 83 -1.37 -3.04 -3.55
C GLN A 83 -0.27 -3.92 -4.15
N GLY A 84 0.96 -3.43 -4.13
CA GLY A 84 2.16 -4.17 -4.54
C GLY A 84 2.76 -5.00 -3.41
N THR A 85 4.07 -5.27 -3.52
CA THR A 85 4.86 -6.02 -2.54
C THR A 85 5.01 -5.24 -1.23
N CYS A 86 4.04 -5.41 -0.33
CA CYS A 86 3.94 -4.67 0.92
C CYS A 86 4.55 -5.39 2.13
N GLY A 87 4.81 -6.70 2.08
CA GLY A 87 5.03 -7.54 3.28
C GLY A 87 5.99 -6.95 4.33
N ASP A 88 7.18 -6.54 3.90
CA ASP A 88 8.25 -5.93 4.70
C ASP A 88 8.54 -4.46 4.33
N VAL A 89 7.77 -3.87 3.43
CA VAL A 89 7.92 -2.47 3.00
C VAL A 89 6.83 -1.61 3.62
N MET A 90 7.22 -0.50 4.23
CA MET A 90 6.27 0.47 4.79
C MET A 90 6.70 1.91 4.50
N LEU A 91 5.78 2.85 4.67
CA LEU A 91 6.14 4.27 4.64
C LEU A 91 7.12 4.59 5.76
N ARG A 92 8.09 5.46 5.48
CA ARG A 92 9.05 5.91 6.47
C ARG A 92 8.33 6.63 7.63
N PRO A 93 8.77 6.46 8.89
CA PRO A 93 8.04 6.95 10.06
C PRO A 93 7.82 8.47 10.05
N GLU A 94 8.71 9.24 9.43
CA GLU A 94 8.57 10.69 9.31
C GLU A 94 7.35 11.13 8.48
N PHE A 95 6.75 10.22 7.69
CA PHE A 95 5.50 10.44 6.96
C PHE A 95 4.27 9.89 7.69
N ALA A 96 4.40 9.32 8.88
CA ALA A 96 3.26 8.82 9.65
C ALA A 96 2.60 9.91 10.54
N SER A 97 3.09 11.16 10.49
CA SER A 97 2.57 12.28 11.27
C SER A 97 1.40 13.01 10.59
N THR A 98 0.62 13.77 11.36
CA THR A 98 -0.50 14.58 10.85
C THR A 98 -0.06 15.57 9.78
N GLU A 99 1.11 16.17 9.95
CA GLU A 99 1.65 17.22 9.09
C GLU A 99 2.13 16.66 7.75
N ARG A 100 2.78 15.48 7.78
CA ARG A 100 3.54 14.96 6.64
C ARG A 100 2.90 13.77 5.94
N SER A 101 1.86 13.17 6.52
CA SER A 101 1.17 12.00 5.97
C SER A 101 0.51 12.21 4.60
N VAL A 102 0.33 13.45 4.19
CA VAL A 102 -0.16 13.79 2.84
C VAL A 102 0.95 13.86 1.79
N GLU A 103 2.22 14.00 2.19
CA GLU A 103 3.34 14.20 1.26
C GLU A 103 3.53 13.01 0.30
N PRO A 104 3.55 11.74 0.77
CA PRO A 104 3.69 10.61 -0.14
C PRO A 104 2.53 10.53 -1.13
N GLY A 105 1.30 10.77 -0.65
CA GLY A 105 0.11 10.74 -1.50
C GLY A 105 0.14 11.81 -2.59
N ARG A 106 0.58 13.03 -2.26
CA ARG A 106 0.79 14.13 -3.22
C ARG A 106 1.81 13.77 -4.29
N ALA A 107 2.96 13.26 -3.87
CA ALA A 107 4.05 12.92 -4.78
C ALA A 107 3.67 11.77 -5.72
N ILE A 108 3.04 10.72 -5.18
CA ILE A 108 2.56 9.58 -5.98
C ILE A 108 1.46 10.03 -6.94
N ALA A 109 0.48 10.85 -6.50
CA ALA A 109 -0.55 11.38 -7.38
C ALA A 109 0.03 12.22 -8.53
N LYS A 110 1.02 13.07 -8.24
CA LYS A 110 1.74 13.84 -9.28
C LYS A 110 2.37 12.90 -10.31
N ALA A 111 3.10 11.89 -9.85
CA ALA A 111 3.73 10.91 -10.73
C ALA A 111 2.72 10.12 -11.57
N ILE A 112 1.56 9.75 -11.01
CA ILE A 112 0.47 9.11 -11.77
C ILE A 112 -0.02 10.04 -12.89
N LEU A 113 -0.29 11.31 -12.57
CA LEU A 113 -0.79 12.28 -13.55
C LEU A 113 0.22 12.52 -14.68
N GLU A 114 1.51 12.60 -14.37
CA GLU A 114 2.58 12.71 -15.37
C GLU A 114 2.65 11.47 -16.26
N VAL A 115 2.61 10.26 -15.67
CA VAL A 115 2.60 9.01 -16.45
C VAL A 115 1.36 8.92 -17.34
N MET A 116 0.20 9.37 -16.85
CA MET A 116 -1.03 9.41 -17.63
C MET A 116 -0.88 10.25 -18.91
N GLU A 117 -0.08 11.32 -18.94
CA GLU A 117 0.10 12.14 -20.15
C GLU A 117 0.83 11.41 -21.28
N HIS A 118 1.56 10.33 -20.98
CA HIS A 118 2.43 9.64 -21.93
C HIS A 118 2.15 8.13 -22.05
N CYS A 119 1.02 7.67 -21.51
CA CYS A 119 0.58 6.28 -21.61
C CYS A 119 0.50 5.80 -23.06
N ARG A 120 1.12 4.66 -23.35
CA ARG A 120 0.98 3.98 -24.64
C ARG A 120 -0.11 2.91 -24.60
N PRO A 121 -0.90 2.76 -25.69
CA PRO A 121 -1.83 1.66 -25.85
C PRO A 121 -1.11 0.32 -25.65
N VAL A 122 -1.74 -0.59 -24.94
CA VAL A 122 -1.25 -1.97 -24.83
C VAL A 122 -1.64 -2.69 -26.12
N GLU A 123 -0.65 -3.22 -26.84
CA GLU A 123 -0.89 -4.04 -28.03
C GLU A 123 -1.39 -5.42 -27.62
N GLY A 124 -2.45 -5.89 -28.28
CA GLY A 124 -3.00 -7.23 -28.07
C GLY A 124 -4.46 -7.35 -28.47
N GLU A 125 -4.84 -8.51 -29.01
CA GLU A 125 -6.21 -8.79 -29.46
C GLU A 125 -7.07 -9.49 -28.39
N ARG A 126 -6.45 -10.05 -27.36
CA ARG A 126 -7.11 -10.92 -26.39
C ARG A 126 -6.66 -10.63 -24.96
N ILE A 127 -7.61 -10.66 -24.05
CA ILE A 127 -7.36 -10.69 -22.61
C ILE A 127 -7.47 -12.15 -22.16
N GLY A 128 -6.41 -12.67 -21.56
CA GLY A 128 -6.36 -14.02 -21.00
C GLY A 128 -6.31 -13.99 -19.48
N THR A 129 -6.84 -15.02 -18.84
CA THR A 129 -6.68 -15.25 -17.39
C THR A 129 -6.38 -16.73 -17.15
N THR A 130 -5.57 -17.01 -16.13
CA THR A 130 -5.32 -18.37 -15.65
C THR A 130 -5.40 -18.38 -14.13
N ARG A 131 -5.93 -19.47 -13.57
CA ARG A 131 -6.11 -19.63 -12.13
C ARG A 131 -5.78 -21.06 -11.75
N ARG A 132 -4.98 -21.21 -10.70
CA ARG A 132 -4.68 -22.51 -10.09
C ARG A 132 -4.80 -22.42 -8.57
N THR A 133 -5.50 -23.37 -7.98
CA THR A 133 -5.50 -23.57 -6.52
C THR A 133 -4.35 -24.50 -6.15
N VAL A 134 -3.49 -24.08 -5.23
CA VAL A 134 -2.37 -24.88 -4.72
C VAL A 134 -2.58 -25.18 -3.24
N ARG A 135 -2.21 -26.39 -2.80
CA ARG A 135 -2.08 -26.72 -1.38
C ARG A 135 -0.61 -26.63 -1.02
N LEU A 136 -0.28 -25.74 -0.10
CA LEU A 136 1.08 -25.66 0.44
C LEU A 136 1.23 -26.73 1.52
N PRO A 137 2.31 -27.53 1.51
CA PRO A 137 2.58 -28.43 2.62
C PRO A 137 2.78 -27.60 3.88
N THR A 138 2.05 -27.94 4.94
CA THR A 138 2.22 -27.33 6.26
C THR A 138 2.92 -28.32 7.18
N ARG A 139 3.76 -27.80 8.08
CA ARG A 139 4.27 -28.57 9.21
C ARG A 139 3.39 -28.27 10.42
N PRO A 140 2.93 -29.28 11.20
CA PRO A 140 2.27 -29.02 12.47
C PRO A 140 3.25 -28.31 13.41
N TRP A 141 2.75 -27.26 14.08
CA TRP A 141 3.51 -26.56 15.11
C TRP A 141 3.58 -27.44 16.35
N THR A 142 4.75 -27.52 16.99
CA THR A 142 4.83 -28.18 18.30
C THR A 142 4.20 -27.29 19.37
N ARG A 143 3.78 -27.90 20.48
CA ARG A 143 3.17 -27.18 21.60
C ARG A 143 4.17 -26.17 22.19
N GLU A 144 5.45 -26.53 22.18
CA GLU A 144 6.58 -25.69 22.59
C GLU A 144 6.71 -24.47 21.69
N GLU A 145 6.71 -24.64 20.36
CA GLU A 145 6.79 -23.54 19.38
C GLU A 145 5.62 -22.55 19.56
N ILE A 146 4.41 -23.05 19.82
CA ILE A 146 3.23 -22.21 20.10
C ILE A 146 3.46 -21.40 21.39
N SER A 147 3.92 -22.05 22.46
CA SER A 147 4.16 -21.39 23.75
C SER A 147 5.26 -20.31 23.70
N GLN A 148 6.32 -20.54 22.91
CA GLN A 148 7.43 -19.61 22.75
C GLN A 148 7.03 -18.39 21.91
N THR A 149 6.18 -18.58 20.89
CA THR A 149 5.69 -17.50 20.01
C THR A 149 4.74 -16.56 20.75
N GLY A 150 3.91 -17.09 21.67
CA GLY A 150 3.06 -16.28 22.55
C GLY A 150 3.86 -15.34 23.47
N ARG A 151 4.99 -15.81 24.02
CA ARG A 151 5.86 -15.00 24.91
C ARG A 151 6.64 -13.89 24.19
N LYS A 152 7.06 -14.11 22.94
CA LYS A 152 7.77 -13.08 22.14
C LYS A 152 6.87 -11.91 21.72
N ARG A 153 5.55 -12.13 21.54
CA ARG A 153 4.60 -11.04 21.22
C ARG A 153 4.34 -10.09 22.40
N ILE A 154 4.50 -10.55 23.63
CA ILE A 154 4.30 -9.75 24.85
C ILE A 154 5.56 -8.94 25.22
N THR A 155 6.74 -9.42 24.82
CA THR A 155 8.04 -8.82 25.17
C THR A 155 8.67 -7.98 24.04
N GLY A 156 8.20 -8.13 22.81
CA GLY A 156 8.68 -7.40 21.63
C GLY A 156 7.91 -6.11 21.31
N SER A 157 7.31 -5.44 22.30
CA SER A 157 6.81 -4.08 22.09
C SER A 157 8.01 -3.18 21.77
N LYS A 158 8.05 -2.66 20.54
CA LYS A 158 8.91 -1.51 20.23
C LYS A 158 8.65 -0.44 21.30
N PRO A 159 9.70 0.17 21.90
CA PRO A 159 9.52 1.20 22.92
C PRO A 159 8.71 2.34 22.31
N GLY A 160 7.42 2.44 22.66
CA GLY A 160 6.52 3.47 22.12
C GLY A 160 5.03 3.11 22.12
N ILE A 161 4.66 1.84 21.97
CA ILE A 161 3.24 1.44 21.91
C ILE A 161 2.81 0.83 23.25
N ARG A 162 2.27 1.67 24.15
CA ARG A 162 1.56 1.19 25.35
C ARG A 162 0.20 0.64 24.93
N ALA A 163 0.06 -0.68 24.95
CA ALA A 163 -1.25 -1.31 24.96
C ALA A 163 -1.93 -1.01 26.30
N THR A 164 -2.95 -0.17 26.30
CA THR A 164 -3.85 -0.01 27.45
C THR A 164 -4.62 -1.31 27.63
N GLY A 165 -4.30 -2.03 28.70
CA GLY A 165 -4.92 -3.30 29.04
C GLY A 165 -6.40 -3.15 29.36
N LEU A 166 -7.23 -3.95 28.72
CA LEU A 166 -8.52 -4.37 29.26
C LEU A 166 -8.24 -5.61 30.13
N MET A 167 -8.00 -5.39 31.42
CA MET A 167 -8.17 -6.44 32.42
C MET A 167 -9.68 -6.66 32.57
N GLY A 168 -10.16 -7.84 32.18
CA GLY A 168 -11.49 -8.30 32.53
C GLY A 168 -11.57 -8.54 34.03
N SER A 169 -12.60 -7.99 34.67
CA SER A 169 -12.97 -8.31 36.04
C SER A 169 -13.68 -9.67 36.07
N PRO A 170 -13.31 -10.60 36.98
CA PRO A 170 -14.14 -11.76 37.29
C PRO A 170 -15.04 -11.44 38.50
N GLY A 171 -16.32 -11.82 38.41
CA GLY A 171 -17.26 -11.88 39.55
C GLY A 171 -18.08 -10.63 39.77
#